data_AF-A0A2P6SEP4-F1
#
_entry.id   AF-A0A2P6SEP4-F1
#
_cell.length_a   1.000
_cell.length_b   1.000
_cell.length_c   1.000
_cell.angle_alpha   90.00
_cell.angle_beta   90.00
_cell.angle_gamma   90.00
#
_symmetry.space_group_name_H-M   'P 1'
#
loop_
_entity.id
_entity.type
_entity.pdbx_description
1 polymer ?
#
loop_
_entity_poly.entity_id
_entity_poly.type
_entity_poly.pdbx_seq_one_letter_code
_entity_poly.pdbx_strand_id
1 'polypeptide(L)'
;MNDLLRNGDNVGYINTFDMFDDVLKEVGFRDHNLKSFKIMDAMEGDKINEALSKGSAKGGISAVIHEAPYAKLFVAKYCSKYTMIGPIFKADGFGFVFPKGSSIVRDVSQVVLKVTAGQKILNIERKWFKKDEHNCQDSSSPKISSSELRLESFWVRFLIAGMASILALFLFVSSFL
;
A
#
# COMPACT_ATOMS: atom_id res chain seq x y z
N MET A 1 0.39 10.25 3.25
CA MET A 1 -0.74 11.12 3.64
C MET A 1 -0.61 12.51 3.02
N ASN A 2 0.49 13.24 3.28
CA ASN A 2 0.67 14.61 2.80
C ASN A 2 0.52 14.78 1.29
N ASP A 3 1.01 13.84 0.47
CA ASP A 3 0.84 13.92 -0.97
C ASP A 3 -0.63 13.80 -1.41
N LEU A 4 -1.41 12.95 -0.74
CA LEU A 4 -2.85 12.80 -1.01
C LEU A 4 -3.61 14.09 -0.67
N LEU A 5 -3.26 14.73 0.45
CA LEU A 5 -3.83 16.02 0.86
C LEU A 5 -3.45 17.13 -0.12
N ARG A 6 -2.16 17.24 -0.47
CA ARG A 6 -1.65 18.25 -1.39
C ARG A 6 -2.29 18.15 -2.77
N ASN A 7 -2.50 16.93 -3.25
CA ASN A 7 -3.09 16.68 -4.56
C ASN A 7 -4.62 16.78 -4.55
N GLY A 8 -5.27 16.84 -3.38
CA GLY A 8 -6.72 16.78 -3.27
C GLY A 8 -7.28 15.46 -3.80
N ASP A 9 -6.61 14.36 -3.50
CA ASP A 9 -7.00 13.04 -4.00
C ASP A 9 -8.21 12.47 -3.28
N ASN A 10 -9.00 11.67 -4.00
CA ASN A 10 -10.03 10.85 -3.38
C ASN A 10 -9.38 9.69 -2.61
N VAL A 11 -9.80 9.49 -1.36
CA VAL A 11 -9.28 8.45 -0.47
C VAL A 11 -10.42 7.57 0.03
N GLY A 12 -10.25 6.27 -0.14
CA GLY A 12 -11.12 5.27 0.45
C GLY A 12 -10.82 5.07 1.92
N TYR A 13 -11.84 4.77 2.71
CA TYR A 13 -11.66 4.28 4.07
C TYR A 13 -12.73 3.25 4.40
N ILE A 14 -12.41 2.37 5.33
CA ILE A 14 -13.36 1.38 5.80
C ILE A 14 -14.17 1.93 6.95
N ASN A 15 -15.49 1.95 6.80
CA ASN A 15 -16.39 2.38 7.85
C ASN A 15 -16.93 1.18 8.64
N THR A 16 -16.13 0.70 9.59
CA THR A 16 -16.50 -0.39 10.50
C THR A 16 -17.14 0.08 11.80
N PHE A 17 -16.61 1.16 12.36
CA PHE A 17 -16.93 1.64 13.71
C PHE A 17 -17.01 3.17 13.75
N ASP A 18 -17.22 3.83 12.60
CA ASP A 18 -17.19 5.30 12.43
C ASP A 18 -15.90 5.99 12.92
N MET A 19 -14.83 5.25 13.25
CA MET A 19 -13.59 5.81 13.79
C MET A 19 -12.76 6.61 12.77
N PHE A 20 -12.81 6.22 11.50
CA PHE A 20 -11.91 6.79 10.50
C PHE A 20 -12.42 8.10 9.93
N ASP A 21 -13.73 8.34 9.89
CA ASP A 21 -14.29 9.53 9.24
C ASP A 21 -13.84 10.83 9.93
N ASP A 22 -14.03 10.90 11.26
CA ASP A 22 -13.65 12.07 12.05
C ASP A 22 -12.13 12.31 12.05
N VAL A 23 -11.34 11.23 12.21
CA VAL A 23 -9.87 11.31 12.21
C VAL A 23 -9.36 11.81 10.86
N LEU A 24 -9.93 11.34 9.75
CA LEU A 24 -9.48 11.76 8.43
C LEU A 24 -9.84 13.22 8.13
N LYS A 25 -10.98 13.70 8.63
CA LYS A 25 -11.35 15.12 8.55
C LYS A 25 -10.43 15.99 9.40
N GLU A 26 -10.09 15.57 10.62
CA GLU A 26 -9.15 16.28 11.49
C GLU A 26 -7.74 16.38 10.86
N VAL A 27 -7.31 15.33 10.17
CA VAL A 27 -6.06 15.31 9.39
C VAL A 27 -6.10 16.24 8.17
N GLY A 28 -7.28 16.69 7.75
CA GLY A 28 -7.49 17.70 6.70
C GLY A 28 -8.08 17.17 5.39
N PHE A 29 -8.58 15.94 5.34
CA PHE A 29 -9.35 15.48 4.19
C PHE A 29 -10.73 16.14 4.16
N ARG A 30 -11.20 16.50 2.96
CA ARG A 30 -12.54 17.06 2.76
C ARG A 30 -13.56 15.94 2.56
N ASP A 31 -14.78 16.14 3.03
CA ASP A 31 -15.86 15.15 2.95
C ASP A 31 -16.07 14.60 1.52
N HIS A 32 -16.03 15.46 0.50
CA HIS A 32 -16.25 15.02 -0.88
C HIS A 32 -15.11 14.15 -1.45
N ASN A 33 -13.91 14.25 -0.88
CA ASN A 33 -12.74 13.44 -1.22
C ASN A 33 -12.76 12.08 -0.51
N LEU A 34 -13.56 11.91 0.53
CA LEU A 34 -13.63 10.66 1.26
C LEU A 34 -14.66 9.70 0.63
N LYS A 35 -14.30 8.42 0.53
CA LYS A 35 -15.16 7.34 0.03
C LYS A 35 -15.21 6.21 1.05
N SER A 36 -16.36 6.04 1.71
CA SER A 36 -16.56 4.97 2.68
C SER A 36 -16.85 3.64 1.99
N PHE A 37 -16.23 2.56 2.49
CA PHE A 37 -16.51 1.17 2.14
C PHE A 37 -16.94 0.40 3.39
N LYS A 38 -17.78 -0.63 3.27
CA LYS A 38 -18.29 -1.44 4.39
C LYS A 38 -17.58 -2.79 4.44
N ILE A 39 -17.23 -3.30 5.63
CA ILE A 39 -16.51 -4.59 5.76
C ILE A 39 -17.32 -5.83 5.32
N MET A 40 -18.65 -5.72 5.26
CA MET A 40 -19.52 -6.90 5.43
C MET A 40 -19.61 -7.87 4.24
N ASP A 41 -18.83 -7.72 3.15
CA ASP A 41 -18.92 -8.68 2.06
C ASP A 41 -17.61 -8.94 1.31
N ALA A 42 -17.43 -10.19 0.85
CA ALA A 42 -16.28 -10.58 0.03
C ALA A 42 -16.21 -9.80 -1.30
N MET A 43 -17.34 -9.25 -1.76
CA MET A 43 -17.46 -8.33 -2.88
C MET A 43 -16.76 -6.97 -2.65
N GLU A 44 -16.48 -6.58 -1.41
CA GLU A 44 -15.89 -5.27 -1.12
C GLU A 44 -14.45 -5.16 -1.60
N GLY A 45 -13.68 -6.26 -1.56
CA GLY A 45 -12.32 -6.30 -2.11
C GLY A 45 -12.29 -5.99 -3.60
N ASP A 46 -13.25 -6.51 -4.37
CA ASP A 46 -13.33 -6.23 -5.81
C ASP A 46 -13.74 -4.78 -6.09
N LYS A 47 -14.67 -4.21 -5.29
CA LYS A 47 -15.04 -2.78 -5.37
C LYS A 47 -13.87 -1.85 -5.03
N ILE A 48 -13.09 -2.18 -4.00
CA ILE A 48 -11.90 -1.40 -3.64
C ILE A 48 -10.87 -1.49 -4.77
N ASN A 49 -10.63 -2.68 -5.33
CA ASN A 49 -9.75 -2.86 -6.50
C ASN A 49 -10.28 -2.09 -7.72
N GLU A 50 -11.58 -2.07 -7.98
CA GLU A 50 -12.17 -1.27 -9.06
C GLU A 50 -11.94 0.22 -8.84
N ALA A 51 -12.23 0.73 -7.64
CA ALA A 51 -12.08 2.13 -7.30
C ALA A 51 -10.60 2.58 -7.35
N LEU A 52 -9.67 1.75 -6.87
CA LEU A 52 -8.23 1.99 -6.97
C LEU A 52 -7.76 1.95 -8.43
N SER A 53 -8.24 0.98 -9.22
CA SER A 53 -7.90 0.86 -10.65
C SER A 53 -8.43 2.05 -11.46
N LYS A 54 -9.57 2.62 -11.06
CA LYS A 54 -10.16 3.80 -11.68
C LYS A 54 -9.33 5.06 -11.39
N GLY A 55 -8.78 5.17 -10.19
CA GLY A 55 -7.95 6.29 -9.75
C GLY A 55 -8.73 7.58 -9.46
N SER A 56 -8.17 8.44 -8.61
CA SER A 56 -8.80 9.69 -8.15
C SER A 56 -9.29 10.59 -9.30
N ALA A 57 -8.46 10.79 -10.34
CA ALA A 57 -8.76 11.64 -11.49
C ALA A 57 -10.00 11.22 -12.30
N LYS A 58 -10.42 9.94 -12.21
CA LYS A 58 -11.63 9.43 -12.89
C LYS A 58 -12.79 9.19 -11.91
N GLY A 59 -12.73 9.77 -10.71
CA GLY A 59 -13.73 9.57 -9.66
C GLY A 59 -13.64 8.21 -8.96
N GLY A 60 -12.48 7.55 -9.04
CA GLY A 60 -12.08 6.45 -8.15
C GLY A 60 -11.35 6.97 -6.92
N ILE A 61 -10.40 6.19 -6.40
CA ILE A 61 -9.56 6.55 -5.24
C ILE A 61 -8.07 6.35 -5.54
N SER A 62 -7.20 7.13 -4.90
CA SER A 62 -5.74 6.95 -4.98
C SER A 62 -5.18 6.03 -3.90
N ALA A 63 -5.87 5.91 -2.77
CA ALA A 63 -5.47 5.08 -1.64
C ALA A 63 -6.71 4.63 -0.85
N VAL A 64 -6.57 3.54 -0.08
CA VAL A 64 -7.58 3.10 0.88
C VAL A 64 -6.95 2.94 2.26
N ILE A 65 -7.63 3.41 3.30
CA ILE A 65 -7.22 3.32 4.69
C ILE A 65 -8.03 2.21 5.36
N HIS A 66 -7.32 1.26 5.95
CA HIS A 66 -7.88 0.03 6.53
C HIS A 66 -6.96 -0.45 7.66
N GLU A 67 -7.50 -1.19 8.63
CA GLU A 67 -6.71 -1.87 9.65
C GLU A 67 -5.70 -2.85 9.00
N ALA A 68 -4.49 -2.87 9.55
CA ALA A 68 -3.34 -3.55 8.95
C ALA A 68 -3.56 -5.02 8.51
N PRO A 69 -4.22 -5.91 9.28
CA PRO A 69 -4.38 -7.30 8.82
C PRO A 69 -5.31 -7.42 7.61
N TYR A 70 -6.34 -6.58 7.49
CA TYR A 70 -7.21 -6.60 6.31
C TYR A 70 -6.50 -5.99 5.09
N ALA A 71 -5.73 -4.91 5.29
CA ALA A 71 -4.87 -4.35 4.24
C ALA A 71 -3.85 -5.39 3.75
N LYS A 72 -3.24 -6.17 4.66
CA LYS A 72 -2.34 -7.29 4.32
C LYS A 72 -3.06 -8.34 3.47
N LEU A 73 -4.29 -8.73 3.83
CA LEU A 73 -5.08 -9.69 3.06
C LEU A 73 -5.41 -9.17 1.66
N PHE A 74 -5.81 -7.89 1.54
CA PHE A 74 -6.07 -7.25 0.26
C PHE A 74 -4.83 -7.23 -0.64
N VAL A 75 -3.68 -6.83 -0.09
CA VAL A 75 -2.41 -6.85 -0.82
C VAL A 75 -1.97 -8.27 -1.14
N ALA A 76 -2.26 -9.26 -0.31
CA ALA A 76 -1.98 -10.65 -0.63
C ALA A 76 -2.80 -11.16 -1.84
N LYS A 77 -4.03 -10.67 -2.01
CA LYS A 77 -4.90 -11.00 -3.16
C LYS A 77 -4.51 -10.24 -4.45
N TYR A 78 -4.13 -8.98 -4.35
CA TYR A 78 -3.82 -8.09 -5.50
C TYR A 78 -2.37 -7.58 -5.51
N CYS A 79 -1.44 -8.42 -5.08
CA CYS A 79 -0.03 -8.10 -4.82
C CYS A 79 0.75 -7.51 -6.00
N SER A 80 0.31 -7.76 -7.23
CA SER A 80 0.93 -7.24 -8.45
C SER A 80 0.54 -5.79 -8.74
N LYS A 81 -0.54 -5.30 -8.10
CA LYS A 81 -1.12 -3.97 -8.35
C LYS A 81 -0.92 -3.00 -7.20
N TYR A 82 -0.95 -3.49 -5.97
CA TYR A 82 -1.02 -2.64 -4.79
C TYR A 82 0.03 -3.00 -3.75
N THR A 83 0.39 -1.99 -2.95
CA THR A 83 1.28 -2.15 -1.80
C THR A 83 0.79 -1.26 -0.67
N MET A 84 1.21 -1.59 0.55
CA MET A 84 0.98 -0.71 1.70
C MET A 84 2.06 0.37 1.72
N ILE A 85 1.66 1.62 1.93
CA ILE A 85 2.55 2.80 1.94
C ILE A 85 2.38 3.61 3.22
N GLY A 86 3.46 4.28 3.65
CA GLY A 86 3.46 5.20 4.78
C GLY A 86 3.67 4.51 6.15
N PRO A 87 3.74 5.30 7.24
CA PRO A 87 3.80 4.73 8.58
C PRO A 87 2.49 4.00 8.85
N ILE A 88 2.60 2.76 9.32
CA ILE A 88 1.45 2.02 9.85
C ILE A 88 1.09 2.70 11.17
N PHE A 89 0.06 3.54 11.16
CA PHE A 89 -0.43 4.19 12.37
C PHE A 89 -0.82 3.11 13.37
N LYS A 90 -0.21 3.18 14.56
CA LYS A 90 -0.47 2.21 15.60
C LYS A 90 -1.82 2.54 16.24
N ALA A 91 -2.86 1.92 15.72
CA ALA A 91 -4.15 1.84 16.40
C ALA A 91 -4.11 0.73 17.46
N ASP A 92 -5.18 0.63 18.26
CA ASP A 92 -5.39 -0.49 19.16
C ASP A 92 -5.46 -1.83 18.40
N GLY A 93 -5.20 -2.92 19.12
CA GLY A 93 -5.18 -4.27 18.56
C GLY A 93 -6.54 -4.99 18.64
N PHE A 94 -6.64 -6.14 17.98
CA PHE A 94 -7.76 -7.05 18.15
C PHE A 94 -7.70 -7.75 19.52
N GLY A 95 -8.86 -8.02 20.10
CA GLY A 95 -8.98 -8.66 21.41
C GLY A 95 -10.16 -9.63 21.49
N PHE A 96 -10.12 -10.49 22.52
CA PHE A 96 -11.24 -11.33 22.90
C PHE A 96 -12.05 -10.61 23.99
N VAL A 97 -13.37 -10.61 23.85
CA VAL A 97 -14.27 -9.90 24.77
C VAL A 97 -15.03 -10.90 25.63
N PHE A 98 -15.09 -10.62 26.94
CA PHE A 98 -15.80 -11.44 27.92
C PHE A 98 -16.67 -10.57 28.82
N PRO A 99 -17.74 -11.13 29.42
CA PRO A 99 -18.50 -10.42 30.45
C PRO A 99 -17.60 -9.98 31.61
N LYS A 100 -17.93 -8.83 32.20
CA LYS A 100 -17.22 -8.31 33.36
C LYS A 100 -17.28 -9.32 34.51
N GLY A 101 -16.13 -9.61 35.12
CA GLY A 101 -16.01 -10.59 36.21
C GLY A 101 -15.85 -12.04 35.74
N SER A 102 -15.76 -12.29 34.44
CA SER A 102 -15.51 -13.64 33.92
C SER A 102 -14.16 -14.19 34.39
N SER A 103 -14.18 -15.36 35.03
CA SER A 103 -12.98 -16.03 35.55
C SER A 103 -12.03 -16.49 34.45
N ILE A 104 -12.51 -16.67 33.22
CA ILE A 104 -11.73 -17.20 32.09
C ILE A 104 -10.78 -16.17 31.48
N VAL A 105 -10.97 -14.87 31.77
CA VAL A 105 -10.18 -13.78 31.17
C VAL A 105 -8.69 -14.02 31.39
N ARG A 106 -8.30 -14.36 32.63
CA ARG A 106 -6.89 -14.60 32.98
C ARG A 106 -6.30 -15.75 32.16
N ASP A 107 -7.02 -16.85 32.08
CA ASP A 107 -6.53 -18.07 31.43
C ASP A 107 -6.41 -17.85 29.91
N VAL A 108 -7.39 -17.18 29.29
CA VAL A 108 -7.34 -16.80 27.87
C VAL A 108 -6.18 -15.84 27.60
N SER A 109 -6.01 -14.78 28.41
CA SER A 109 -4.91 -13.83 28.24
C SER A 109 -3.53 -14.51 28.34
N GLN A 110 -3.36 -15.47 29.25
CA GLN A 110 -2.13 -16.26 29.36
C GLN A 110 -1.89 -17.13 28.12
N VAL A 111 -2.93 -17.77 27.58
CA VAL A 111 -2.82 -18.56 26.35
C VAL A 111 -2.49 -17.67 25.15
N VAL A 112 -3.15 -16.51 25.03
CA VAL A 112 -2.85 -15.52 23.98
C VAL A 112 -1.39 -15.11 24.06
N LEU A 113 -0.88 -14.75 25.23
CA LEU A 113 0.52 -14.38 25.43
C LEU A 113 1.49 -15.50 25.00
N LYS A 114 1.20 -16.76 25.39
CA LYS A 114 2.01 -17.92 24.96
C LYS A 114 2.00 -18.12 23.44
N VAL A 115 0.88 -17.84 22.78
CA VAL A 115 0.75 -17.97 21.31
C VAL A 115 1.48 -16.83 20.60
N THR A 116 1.35 -15.59 21.09
CA THR A 116 1.90 -14.39 20.46
C THR A 116 3.38 -14.18 20.72
N ALA A 117 3.93 -14.69 21.82
CA ALA A 117 5.35 -14.56 22.16
C ALA A 117 6.28 -15.54 21.40
N GLY A 118 5.75 -16.47 20.61
CA GLY A 118 6.54 -17.53 19.97
C GLY A 118 6.26 -17.73 18.47
N GLN A 119 6.87 -18.75 17.88
CA GLN A 119 6.74 -19.05 16.43
C GLN A 119 5.30 -19.37 15.98
N LYS A 120 4.40 -19.68 16.92
CA LYS A 120 3.03 -20.08 16.62
C LYS A 120 2.25 -18.94 15.94
N ILE A 121 2.41 -17.69 16.38
CA ILE A 121 1.76 -16.55 15.70
C ILE A 121 2.27 -16.38 14.27
N LEU A 122 3.56 -16.54 14.04
CA LEU A 122 4.15 -16.44 12.70
C LEU A 122 3.63 -17.54 11.76
N ASN A 123 3.39 -18.74 12.30
CA ASN A 123 2.80 -19.83 11.52
C ASN A 123 1.32 -19.57 11.20
N ILE A 124 0.57 -18.97 12.12
CA ILE A 124 -0.81 -18.51 11.88
C ILE A 124 -0.80 -17.43 10.81
N GLU A 125 0.04 -16.41 10.93
CA GLU A 125 0.16 -15.35 9.94
C GLU A 125 0.50 -15.89 8.56
N ARG A 126 1.49 -16.79 8.47
CA ARG A 126 1.86 -17.42 7.19
C ARG A 126 0.73 -18.25 6.60
N LYS A 127 -0.05 -18.94 7.43
CA LYS A 127 -1.17 -19.78 6.95
C LYS A 127 -2.31 -18.93 6.38
N TRP A 128 -2.63 -17.81 7.00
CA TRP A 128 -3.81 -17.00 6.64
C TRP A 128 -3.51 -15.83 5.71
N PHE A 129 -2.28 -15.28 5.74
CA PHE A 129 -1.85 -14.15 4.92
C PHE A 129 -0.80 -14.54 3.89
N LYS A 130 -0.61 -15.84 3.60
CA LYS A 130 0.24 -16.23 2.48
C LYS A 130 -0.30 -15.59 1.21
N LYS A 131 0.57 -14.92 0.47
CA LYS A 131 0.26 -14.46 -0.88
C LYS A 131 -0.06 -15.71 -1.72
N ASP A 132 -1.10 -15.63 -2.55
CA ASP A 132 -1.35 -16.68 -3.53
C ASP A 132 -0.11 -16.81 -4.43
N GLU A 133 0.67 -17.88 -4.27
CA GLU A 133 1.92 -18.09 -5.03
C GLU A 133 1.67 -18.07 -6.55
N HIS A 134 0.45 -18.40 -6.99
CA HIS A 134 0.04 -18.38 -8.40
C HIS A 134 -0.19 -16.95 -8.95
N ASN A 135 -0.62 -16.00 -8.12
CA ASN A 135 -0.88 -14.61 -8.51
C ASN A 135 0.26 -13.66 -8.12
N CYS A 136 1.05 -14.08 -7.13
CA CYS A 136 2.10 -13.34 -6.46
C CYS A 136 3.38 -14.16 -6.50
N GLN A 137 3.85 -14.47 -7.72
CA GLN A 137 5.02 -15.30 -7.90
C GLN A 137 6.22 -14.65 -7.19
N ASP A 138 6.85 -15.42 -6.29
CA ASP A 138 8.03 -15.01 -5.54
C ASP A 138 9.15 -14.69 -6.55
N SER A 139 9.49 -13.41 -6.65
CA SER A 139 10.60 -12.91 -7.47
C SER A 139 11.95 -13.17 -6.76
N SER A 140 12.12 -14.33 -6.14
CA SER A 140 13.44 -14.86 -5.75
C SER A 140 14.22 -15.38 -6.96
N SER A 141 13.66 -15.22 -8.17
CA SER A 141 14.40 -15.04 -9.43
C SER A 141 13.71 -13.92 -10.22
N PRO A 142 14.18 -12.67 -10.11
CA PRO A 142 13.50 -11.56 -10.76
C PRO A 142 13.83 -11.58 -12.26
N LYS A 143 12.96 -12.17 -13.08
CA LYS A 143 12.51 -11.43 -14.28
C LYS A 143 11.44 -10.47 -13.79
N ILE A 144 11.86 -9.45 -13.04
CA ILE A 144 11.03 -8.27 -12.86
C ILE A 144 10.94 -7.72 -14.27
N SER A 145 9.77 -7.82 -14.91
CA SER A 145 9.39 -6.79 -15.88
C SER A 145 9.14 -5.50 -15.10
N SER A 146 10.15 -5.02 -14.37
CA SER A 146 10.31 -3.59 -14.23
C SER A 146 10.33 -3.15 -15.67
N SER A 147 9.57 -2.11 -15.98
CA SER A 147 10.09 -1.11 -16.90
C SER A 147 11.44 -0.67 -16.33
N GLU A 148 12.47 -1.53 -16.46
CA GLU A 148 13.85 -1.12 -16.36
C GLU A 148 13.91 0.05 -17.30
N LEU A 149 14.41 1.15 -16.77
CA LEU A 149 14.73 2.34 -17.52
C LEU A 149 15.78 1.92 -18.56
N ARG A 150 15.34 1.31 -19.68
CA ARG A 150 16.19 0.90 -20.79
C ARG A 150 16.85 2.16 -21.30
N LEU A 151 18.08 2.04 -21.78
CA LEU A 151 18.82 3.17 -22.37
C LEU A 151 18.00 3.90 -23.46
N GLU A 152 17.08 3.20 -24.12
CA GLU A 152 16.09 3.79 -25.03
C GLU A 152 15.24 4.90 -24.40
N SER A 153 14.84 4.76 -23.14
CA SER A 153 14.06 5.80 -22.43
C SER A 153 14.89 7.06 -22.13
N PHE A 154 16.22 6.98 -22.22
CA PHE A 154 17.16 8.10 -21.98
C PHE A 154 17.89 8.56 -23.23
N TRP A 155 17.60 7.96 -24.40
CA TRP A 155 18.34 8.19 -25.63
C TRP A 155 18.47 9.67 -25.98
N VAL A 156 17.39 10.44 -25.81
CA VAL A 156 17.36 11.88 -26.08
C VAL A 156 18.42 12.63 -25.26
N ARG A 157 18.57 12.31 -23.98
CA ARG A 157 19.54 12.98 -23.09
C ARG A 157 20.97 12.64 -23.45
N PHE A 158 21.24 11.37 -23.78
CA PHE A 158 22.56 10.94 -24.26
C PHE A 158 22.95 11.60 -25.58
N LEU A 159 22.01 11.74 -26.51
CA LEU A 159 22.26 12.34 -27.82
C LEU A 159 22.60 13.83 -27.71
N ILE A 160 21.90 14.57 -26.84
CA ILE A 160 22.20 15.99 -26.56
C ILE A 160 23.60 16.14 -25.95
N ALA A 161 23.94 15.34 -24.93
CA ALA A 161 25.26 15.37 -24.29
C ALA A 161 26.39 15.01 -25.27
N GLY A 162 26.17 14.03 -26.15
CA GLY A 162 27.11 13.64 -27.19
C GLY A 162 27.37 14.75 -28.20
N MET A 163 26.32 15.37 -28.75
CA MET A 163 26.48 16.48 -29.71
C MET A 163 27.19 17.68 -29.09
N ALA A 164 26.85 18.04 -27.85
CA ALA A 164 27.53 19.12 -27.14
C ALA A 164 29.03 18.84 -26.95
N SER A 165 29.38 17.60 -26.62
CA SER A 165 30.79 17.17 -26.44
C SER A 165 31.57 17.22 -27.75
N ILE A 166 30.98 16.75 -28.86
CA ILE A 166 31.59 16.79 -30.20
C ILE A 166 31.80 18.24 -30.65
N LEU A 167 30.80 19.11 -30.45
CA LEU A 167 30.91 20.53 -30.79
C LEU A 167 32.02 21.22 -29.98
N ALA A 168 32.10 20.96 -28.68
CA ALA A 168 33.16 21.50 -27.82
C ALA A 168 34.55 21.02 -28.26
N LEU A 169 34.71 19.73 -28.57
CA LEU A 169 35.95 19.18 -29.11
C LEU A 169 36.34 19.82 -30.46
N PHE A 170 35.36 20.04 -31.33
CA PHE A 170 35.60 20.69 -32.62
C PHE A 170 36.10 22.12 -32.45
N LEU A 171 35.41 22.93 -31.61
CA LEU A 171 35.84 24.30 -31.30
C LEU A 171 37.23 24.35 -30.66
N PHE A 172 37.53 23.41 -29.77
CA PHE A 172 38.85 23.29 -29.16
C PHE A 172 39.92 23.02 -30.21
N VAL A 173 39.76 22.00 -31.06
CA VAL A 173 40.75 21.68 -32.11
C VAL A 173 40.93 22.83 -33.10
N SER A 174 39.84 23.48 -33.54
CA SER A 174 39.90 24.64 -34.42
C SER A 174 40.59 25.85 -33.79
N SER A 175 40.66 25.96 -32.46
CA SER A 175 41.38 27.05 -31.79
C SER A 175 42.90 26.85 -31.73
N PHE A 176 43.38 25.62 -31.96
CA PHE A 176 44.81 25.27 -31.99
C PHE A 176 45.37 25.12 -33.41
N LEU A 177 44.51 25.16 -34.43
CA LEU A 177 44.88 25.09 -35.85
C LEU A 177 44.98 26.50 -36.45
#